data_AF-A0A7Y1W536-F1
#
_entry.id   AF-A0A7Y1W536-F1
#
_cell.length_a   1.000
_cell.length_b   1.000
_cell.length_c   1.000
_cell.angle_alpha   90.00
_cell.angle_beta   90.00
_cell.angle_gamma   90.00
#
_symmetry.space_group_name_H-M   'P 1'
#
loop_
_entity.id
_entity.type
_entity.pdbx_description
1 polymer ?
#
loop_
_entity_poly.entity_id
_entity_poly.type
_entity_poly.pdbx_seq_one_letter_code
_entity_poly.pdbx_strand_id
1 'polypeptide(L)'
;MALLDLYDRTTARLRAAGDYTWPLVLRLIMFWEFWESGITKLRGSNWFADIPWADWQKGFPWPFNQISTELNWFLATWGELVLSIMILLGLFTRFAAISLVVITVVATAAVHWPAEWSSLGELWSGYLITAKGGGNYKLPLLFIVILLPLVFHGGGRISLDRALLKLTSRSDRSTDLLHDLTAAGLALLVFGLVTVFLEPAWGVPLLVAAAAALLLPAIRGQG
;
A
#
# COMPACT_ATOMS: atom_id res chain seq x y z
N MET A 1 -14.17 -16.75 39.25
CA MET A 1 -13.56 -17.65 38.24
C MET A 1 -14.42 -17.73 36.96
N ALA A 2 -15.72 -18.07 37.03
CA ALA A 2 -16.57 -18.20 35.83
C ALA A 2 -16.57 -17.02 34.84
N LEU A 3 -16.52 -15.76 35.30
CA LEU A 3 -16.45 -14.59 34.42
C LEU A 3 -15.11 -14.49 33.68
N LEU A 4 -14.00 -14.82 34.35
CA LEU A 4 -12.66 -14.85 33.75
C LEU A 4 -12.57 -15.99 32.73
N ASP A 5 -13.11 -17.17 33.05
CA ASP A 5 -13.17 -18.31 32.14
C ASP A 5 -13.99 -18.00 30.87
N LEU A 6 -15.12 -17.29 31.02
CA LEU A 6 -15.93 -16.83 29.90
C LEU A 6 -15.17 -15.82 29.02
N TYR A 7 -14.48 -14.87 29.65
CA TYR A 7 -13.64 -13.90 28.95
C TYR A 7 -12.53 -14.59 28.15
N ASP A 8 -11.81 -15.52 28.76
CA ASP A 8 -10.70 -16.24 28.11
C ASP A 8 -11.21 -17.07 26.93
N ARG A 9 -12.32 -17.80 27.11
CA ARG A 9 -12.94 -18.60 26.04
C ARG A 9 -13.47 -17.74 24.89
N THR A 10 -14.06 -16.59 25.20
CA THR A 10 -14.56 -15.65 24.17
C THR A 10 -13.39 -15.06 23.38
N THR A 11 -12.36 -14.60 24.09
CA THR A 11 -11.16 -14.03 23.48
C THR A 11 -10.43 -15.03 22.60
N ALA A 12 -10.31 -16.29 23.03
CA ALA A 12 -9.72 -17.36 22.21
C ALA A 12 -10.48 -17.57 20.89
N ARG A 13 -11.82 -17.56 20.92
CA ARG A 13 -12.64 -17.69 19.72
C ARG A 13 -12.54 -16.47 18.80
N LEU A 14 -12.49 -15.27 19.36
CA LEU A 14 -12.32 -14.03 18.60
C LEU A 14 -10.96 -13.99 17.89
N ARG A 15 -9.87 -14.45 18.54
CA ARG A 15 -8.55 -14.59 17.89
C ARG A 15 -8.61 -15.55 16.71
N ALA A 16 -9.23 -16.72 16.90
CA ALA A 16 -9.40 -17.70 15.82
C ALA A 16 -10.23 -17.15 14.65
N ALA A 17 -11.31 -16.40 14.92
CA ALA A 17 -12.10 -15.74 13.87
C ALA A 17 -11.30 -14.63 13.17
N GLY A 18 -10.47 -13.90 13.92
CA GLY A 18 -9.63 -12.82 13.42
C GLY A 18 -8.74 -13.24 12.26
N ASP A 19 -8.15 -14.44 12.30
CA ASP A 19 -7.30 -14.99 11.21
C ASP A 19 -8.00 -15.04 9.83
N TYR A 20 -9.34 -14.97 9.82
CA TYR A 20 -10.17 -15.02 8.62
C TYR A 20 -10.76 -13.65 8.28
N THR A 21 -11.26 -12.92 9.28
CA THR A 21 -12.15 -11.78 9.06
C THR A 21 -11.41 -10.50 8.72
N TRP A 22 -10.38 -10.11 9.50
CA TRP A 22 -9.75 -8.80 9.31
C TRP A 22 -9.09 -8.66 7.92
N PRO A 23 -8.32 -9.66 7.38
CA PRO A 23 -7.70 -9.49 6.07
C PRO A 23 -8.75 -9.44 4.96
N LEU A 24 -9.88 -10.15 5.14
CA LEU A 24 -10.99 -10.11 4.19
C LEU A 24 -11.65 -8.73 4.17
N VAL A 25 -11.95 -8.16 5.34
CA VAL A 25 -12.56 -6.83 5.45
C VAL A 25 -11.68 -5.76 4.81
N LEU A 26 -10.36 -5.77 5.10
CA LEU A 26 -9.43 -4.81 4.49
C LEU A 26 -9.39 -4.96 2.97
N ARG A 27 -9.42 -6.18 2.44
CA ARG A 27 -9.45 -6.43 1.00
C ARG A 27 -10.75 -5.98 0.36
N LEU A 28 -11.89 -6.16 1.02
CA LEU A 28 -13.20 -5.74 0.50
C LEU A 28 -13.29 -4.21 0.36
N ILE A 29 -12.88 -3.48 1.40
CA ILE A 29 -12.91 -2.01 1.33
C ILE A 29 -11.90 -1.48 0.31
N MET A 30 -10.68 -2.02 0.27
CA MET A 30 -9.68 -1.59 -0.72
C MET A 30 -10.10 -1.95 -2.14
N PHE A 31 -10.72 -3.11 -2.36
CA PHE A 31 -11.31 -3.43 -3.65
C PHE A 31 -12.31 -2.36 -4.08
N TRP A 32 -13.25 -2.00 -3.21
CA TRP A 32 -14.29 -1.02 -3.53
C TRP A 32 -13.70 0.32 -3.96
N GLU A 33 -12.82 0.89 -3.14
CA GLU A 33 -12.24 2.22 -3.37
C GLU A 33 -11.42 2.28 -4.67
N PHE A 34 -10.56 1.29 -4.92
CA PHE A 34 -9.76 1.27 -6.16
C PHE A 34 -10.59 0.88 -7.39
N TRP A 35 -11.60 0.02 -7.25
CA TRP A 35 -12.51 -0.31 -8.34
C TRP A 35 -13.31 0.91 -8.77
N GLU A 36 -13.86 1.67 -7.83
CA GLU A 36 -14.62 2.88 -8.12
C GLU A 36 -13.74 3.95 -8.77
N SER A 37 -12.52 4.16 -8.24
CA SER A 37 -11.51 5.05 -8.83
C SER A 37 -11.17 4.64 -10.27
N GLY A 38 -10.90 3.35 -10.50
CA GLY A 38 -10.55 2.82 -11.82
C GLY A 38 -11.69 2.90 -12.83
N ILE A 39 -12.94 2.58 -12.42
CA ILE A 39 -14.12 2.70 -13.28
C ILE A 39 -14.40 4.16 -13.65
N THR A 40 -14.18 5.09 -12.72
CA THR A 40 -14.31 6.53 -12.97
C THR A 40 -13.32 6.99 -14.04
N LYS A 41 -12.06 6.53 -13.98
CA LYS A 41 -11.07 6.83 -15.03
C LYS A 41 -11.38 6.13 -16.35
N LEU A 42 -11.86 4.90 -16.32
CA LEU A 42 -12.21 4.15 -17.53
C LEU A 42 -13.36 4.80 -18.32
N ARG A 43 -14.32 5.41 -17.61
CA ARG A 43 -15.51 6.05 -18.21
C ARG A 43 -15.36 7.56 -18.39
N GLY A 44 -14.35 8.17 -17.78
CA GLY A 44 -14.11 9.60 -17.80
C GLY A 44 -13.17 10.05 -18.91
N SER A 45 -12.90 11.36 -18.95
CA SER A 45 -11.88 11.97 -19.79
C SER A 45 -10.55 12.06 -19.05
N ASN A 46 -9.45 11.88 -19.78
CA ASN A 46 -8.10 11.97 -19.21
C ASN A 46 -7.76 13.40 -18.79
N TRP A 47 -7.86 13.68 -17.49
CA TRP A 47 -7.51 14.96 -16.87
C TRP A 47 -6.05 15.03 -16.40
N PHE A 48 -5.24 13.98 -16.61
CA PHE A 48 -3.82 14.01 -16.22
C PHE A 48 -3.00 15.03 -17.01
N ALA A 49 -3.47 15.43 -18.20
CA ALA A 49 -2.87 16.50 -19.00
C ALA A 49 -2.88 17.87 -18.29
N ASP A 50 -3.80 18.07 -17.36
CA ASP A 50 -3.95 19.32 -16.63
C ASP A 50 -3.12 19.33 -15.33
N ILE A 51 -2.43 18.25 -14.97
CA ILE A 51 -1.61 18.17 -13.74
C ILE A 51 -0.24 18.82 -13.97
N PRO A 52 0.23 19.69 -13.06
CA PRO A 52 -0.50 20.27 -11.93
C PRO A 52 -1.47 21.38 -12.39
N TRP A 53 -2.71 21.35 -11.91
CA TRP A 53 -3.73 22.37 -12.28
C TRP A 53 -3.80 23.52 -11.27
N ALA A 54 -3.01 23.44 -10.20
CA ALA A 54 -2.91 24.47 -9.20
C ALA A 54 -1.47 24.57 -8.68
N ASP A 55 -1.03 25.80 -8.40
CA ASP A 55 0.36 26.10 -8.01
C ASP A 55 0.81 25.40 -6.73
N TRP A 56 -0.14 24.99 -5.87
CA TRP A 56 0.16 24.27 -4.63
C TRP A 56 0.44 22.78 -4.86
N GLN A 57 0.14 22.21 -6.03
CA GLN A 57 0.33 20.79 -6.31
C GLN A 57 1.76 20.50 -6.78
N LYS A 58 2.36 19.44 -6.23
CA LYS A 58 3.71 19.00 -6.64
C LYS A 58 3.75 18.47 -8.09
N GLY A 59 2.65 17.93 -8.61
CA GLY A 59 2.62 17.29 -9.93
C GLY A 59 3.30 15.92 -9.95
N PHE A 60 3.30 15.25 -11.11
CA PHE A 60 3.83 13.89 -11.20
C PHE A 60 5.30 13.83 -10.73
N PRO A 61 5.65 12.92 -9.81
CA PRO A 61 7.04 12.73 -9.40
C PRO A 61 7.82 11.99 -10.49
N TRP A 62 9.15 12.14 -10.51
CA TRP A 62 10.01 11.27 -11.34
C TRP A 62 9.86 9.80 -10.92
N PRO A 63 9.84 8.82 -11.86
CA PRO A 63 9.97 8.98 -13.32
C PRO A 63 8.64 9.18 -14.05
N PHE A 64 7.51 9.29 -13.33
CA PHE A 64 6.18 9.40 -13.92
C PHE A 64 5.98 10.72 -14.68
N ASN A 65 6.74 11.77 -14.37
CA ASN A 65 6.77 12.99 -15.17
C ASN A 65 7.51 12.86 -16.52
N GLN A 66 8.23 11.76 -16.76
CA GLN A 66 8.95 11.52 -18.01
C GLN A 66 8.11 10.74 -19.04
N ILE A 67 6.97 10.18 -18.63
CA ILE A 67 6.09 9.44 -19.51
C ILE A 67 4.84 10.25 -19.84
N SER A 68 4.20 9.94 -20.96
CA SER A 68 3.04 10.69 -21.42
C SER A 68 1.86 10.57 -20.46
N THR A 69 1.00 11.58 -20.45
CA THR A 69 -0.19 11.61 -19.58
C THR A 69 -1.20 10.55 -19.98
N GLU A 70 -1.25 10.15 -21.25
CA GLU A 70 -2.03 9.00 -21.73
C GLU A 70 -1.51 7.68 -21.17
N LEU A 71 -0.19 7.50 -21.13
CA LEU A 71 0.40 6.29 -20.54
C LEU A 71 0.19 6.26 -19.02
N ASN A 72 0.39 7.37 -18.31
CA ASN A 72 0.07 7.47 -16.89
C ASN A 72 -1.41 7.14 -16.62
N TRP A 73 -2.33 7.71 -17.40
CA TRP A 73 -3.77 7.46 -17.27
C TRP A 73 -4.12 5.99 -17.48
N PHE A 74 -3.57 5.39 -18.54
CA PHE A 74 -3.74 3.99 -18.85
C PHE A 74 -3.25 3.09 -17.71
N LEU A 75 -2.02 3.32 -17.23
CA LEU A 75 -1.41 2.53 -16.16
C LEU A 75 -2.16 2.68 -14.83
N ALA A 76 -2.59 3.90 -14.47
CA ALA A 76 -3.38 4.13 -13.27
C ALA A 76 -4.74 3.43 -13.37
N THR A 77 -5.46 3.62 -14.48
CA THR A 77 -6.80 3.03 -14.70
C THR A 77 -6.76 1.50 -14.62
N TRP A 78 -5.90 0.87 -15.41
CA TRP A 78 -5.84 -0.59 -15.45
C TRP A 78 -5.14 -1.19 -14.23
N GLY A 79 -4.17 -0.48 -13.65
CA GLY A 79 -3.56 -0.85 -12.39
C GLY A 79 -4.61 -0.92 -11.28
N GLU A 80 -5.41 0.13 -11.09
CA GLU A 80 -6.48 0.16 -10.09
C GLU A 80 -7.51 -0.95 -10.33
N LEU A 81 -7.96 -1.17 -11.57
CA LEU A 81 -8.97 -2.19 -11.89
C LEU A 81 -8.46 -3.64 -11.69
N VAL A 82 -7.27 -3.95 -12.20
CA VAL A 82 -6.72 -5.32 -12.11
C VAL A 82 -6.27 -5.63 -10.69
N LEU A 83 -5.52 -4.72 -10.06
CA LEU A 83 -4.97 -4.95 -8.72
C LEU A 83 -6.08 -4.96 -7.66
N SER A 84 -7.15 -4.18 -7.83
CA SER A 84 -8.31 -4.25 -6.92
C SER A 84 -8.99 -5.63 -6.97
N ILE A 85 -9.18 -6.22 -8.16
CA ILE A 85 -9.68 -7.60 -8.29
C ILE A 85 -8.73 -8.60 -7.63
N MET A 86 -7.42 -8.45 -7.85
CA MET A 86 -6.41 -9.31 -7.20
C MET A 86 -6.50 -9.22 -5.67
N ILE A 87 -6.66 -8.03 -5.12
CA ILE A 87 -6.92 -7.79 -3.68
C ILE A 87 -8.23 -8.46 -3.24
N LEU A 88 -9.34 -8.26 -3.96
CA LEU A 88 -10.64 -8.86 -3.65
C LEU A 88 -10.54 -10.38 -3.50
N LEU A 89 -9.90 -11.03 -4.46
CA LEU A 89 -9.73 -12.49 -4.47
C LEU A 89 -8.64 -12.96 -3.50
N GLY A 90 -7.76 -12.06 -3.04
CA GLY A 90 -6.57 -12.40 -2.28
C GLY A 90 -5.60 -13.24 -3.13
N LEU A 91 -5.39 -12.84 -4.38
CA LEU A 91 -4.49 -13.47 -5.34
C LEU A 91 -3.25 -12.59 -5.52
N PHE A 92 -2.08 -13.14 -5.23
CA PHE A 92 -0.82 -12.41 -5.14
C PHE A 92 -0.95 -11.15 -4.27
N THR A 93 -1.56 -11.28 -3.09
CA THR A 93 -2.03 -10.15 -2.27
C THR A 93 -0.91 -9.16 -1.97
N ARG A 94 0.30 -9.63 -1.65
CA ARG A 94 1.45 -8.76 -1.34
C ARG A 94 1.87 -7.91 -2.54
N PHE A 95 1.90 -8.52 -3.71
CA PHE A 95 2.19 -7.83 -4.97
C PHE A 95 1.11 -6.80 -5.27
N ALA A 96 -0.17 -7.20 -5.21
CA ALA A 96 -1.26 -6.26 -5.47
C ALA A 96 -1.28 -5.09 -4.47
N ALA A 97 -1.05 -5.37 -3.18
CA ALA A 97 -1.03 -4.35 -2.13
C ALA A 97 0.13 -3.37 -2.30
N ILE A 98 1.36 -3.85 -2.57
CA ILE A 98 2.50 -2.94 -2.77
C ILE A 98 2.34 -2.11 -4.05
N SER A 99 1.78 -2.67 -5.11
CA SER A 99 1.48 -1.91 -6.33
C SER A 99 0.43 -0.83 -6.11
N LEU A 100 -0.63 -1.13 -5.35
CA LEU A 100 -1.64 -0.14 -4.97
C LEU A 100 -1.10 0.93 -4.01
N VAL A 101 -0.16 0.59 -3.12
CA VAL A 101 0.58 1.58 -2.32
C VAL A 101 1.34 2.53 -3.23
N VAL A 102 2.07 2.01 -4.23
CA VAL A 102 2.81 2.85 -5.18
C VAL A 102 1.86 3.75 -5.98
N ILE A 103 0.75 3.21 -6.52
CA ILE A 103 -0.27 4.01 -7.22
C ILE A 103 -0.80 5.13 -6.31
N THR A 104 -1.14 4.79 -5.07
CA THR A 104 -1.69 5.75 -4.09
C THR A 104 -0.68 6.84 -3.77
N VAL A 105 0.59 6.49 -3.57
CA VAL A 105 1.66 7.43 -3.24
C VAL A 105 1.96 8.36 -4.42
N VAL A 106 2.00 7.84 -5.65
CA VAL A 106 2.20 8.64 -6.86
C VAL A 106 1.01 9.58 -7.11
N ALA A 107 -0.21 9.10 -6.95
CA ALA A 107 -1.41 9.94 -7.01
C ALA A 107 -1.40 11.01 -5.92
N THR A 108 -0.98 10.66 -4.70
CA THR A 108 -0.84 11.60 -3.59
C THR A 108 0.18 12.68 -3.94
N ALA A 109 1.37 12.30 -4.39
CA ALA A 109 2.39 13.23 -4.85
C ALA A 109 1.84 14.14 -5.96
N ALA A 110 1.14 13.58 -6.94
CA ALA A 110 0.67 14.32 -8.11
C ALA A 110 -0.36 15.41 -7.76
N VAL A 111 -1.35 15.09 -6.93
CA VAL A 111 -2.54 15.94 -6.78
C VAL A 111 -2.97 16.25 -5.34
N HIS A 112 -2.38 15.62 -4.33
CA HIS A 112 -2.78 15.79 -2.91
C HIS A 112 -1.65 16.26 -1.99
N TRP A 113 -0.41 16.31 -2.48
CA TRP A 113 0.76 16.72 -1.72
C TRP A 113 1.13 18.18 -2.03
N PRO A 114 1.42 19.00 -1.03
CA PRO A 114 1.87 20.38 -1.27
C PRO A 114 3.21 20.38 -2.01
N ALA A 115 3.38 21.31 -2.95
CA ALA A 115 4.63 21.52 -3.68
C ALA A 115 5.78 21.91 -2.75
N GLU A 116 5.47 22.72 -1.74
CA GLU A 116 6.41 23.20 -0.74
C GLU A 116 5.76 23.20 0.65
N TRP A 117 6.55 22.95 1.68
CA TRP A 117 6.15 23.12 3.08
C TRP A 117 7.41 23.37 3.92
N SER A 118 7.27 24.19 4.96
CA SER A 118 8.38 24.65 5.80
C SER A 118 8.35 24.08 7.22
N SER A 119 7.23 23.49 7.62
CA SER A 119 7.07 22.89 8.96
C SER A 119 6.09 21.71 8.95
N LEU A 120 6.21 20.82 9.93
CA LEU A 120 5.26 19.72 10.11
C LEU A 120 3.83 20.20 10.39
N GLY A 121 3.68 21.37 11.02
CA GLY A 121 2.35 21.97 11.26
C GLY A 121 1.69 22.43 9.97
N GLU A 122 2.46 23.04 9.07
CA GLU A 122 2.01 23.40 7.73
C GLU A 122 1.65 22.15 6.92
N LEU A 123 2.52 21.13 6.93
CA LEU A 123 2.22 19.88 6.25
C LEU A 123 0.92 19.26 6.77
N TRP A 124 0.75 19.19 8.10
CA TRP A 124 -0.45 18.65 8.76
C TRP A 124 -1.74 19.39 8.37
N SER A 125 -1.66 20.66 7.97
CA SER A 125 -2.83 21.39 7.48
C SER A 125 -3.43 20.76 6.22
N GLY A 126 -2.65 20.00 5.44
CA GLY A 126 -3.11 19.22 4.30
C GLY A 126 -3.80 17.89 4.66
N TYR A 127 -3.82 17.48 5.93
CA TYR A 127 -4.54 16.30 6.43
C TYR A 127 -6.05 16.59 6.56
N LEU A 128 -6.71 16.76 5.42
CA LEU A 128 -8.13 17.14 5.35
C LEU A 128 -8.83 16.48 4.16
N ILE A 129 -10.15 16.66 4.06
CA ILE A 129 -10.97 16.24 2.91
C ILE A 129 -11.86 17.44 2.56
N THR A 130 -11.48 18.19 1.53
CA THR A 130 -12.15 19.44 1.11
C THR A 130 -11.95 19.72 -0.38
N ALA A 131 -12.93 20.38 -1.00
CA ALA A 131 -12.80 20.89 -2.36
C ALA A 131 -11.92 22.17 -2.46
N LYS A 132 -11.51 22.74 -1.32
CA LYS A 132 -10.79 24.03 -1.27
C LYS A 132 -9.28 23.96 -1.59
N GLY A 133 -8.73 22.79 -1.89
CA GLY A 133 -7.30 22.60 -2.18
C GLY A 133 -6.40 22.63 -0.93
N GLY A 134 -5.08 22.78 -1.13
CA GLY A 134 -4.09 22.92 -0.05
C GLY A 134 -3.68 21.61 0.64
N GLY A 135 -3.69 20.50 -0.09
CA GLY A 135 -3.46 19.16 0.44
C GLY A 135 -4.57 18.19 0.01
N ASN A 136 -5.14 17.45 0.97
CA ASN A 136 -6.11 16.35 0.83
C ASN A 136 -5.52 14.93 0.86
N TYR A 137 -4.36 14.75 1.49
CA TYR A 137 -3.75 13.43 1.60
C TYR A 137 -4.34 12.55 2.72
N LYS A 138 -5.39 13.00 3.44
CA LYS A 138 -6.01 12.20 4.52
C LYS A 138 -6.54 10.85 4.05
N LEU A 139 -7.32 10.83 2.97
CA LEU A 139 -7.89 9.59 2.43
C LEU A 139 -6.80 8.68 1.83
N PRO A 140 -5.89 9.17 0.96
CA PRO A 140 -4.77 8.37 0.49
C PRO A 140 -3.89 7.79 1.62
N LEU A 141 -3.63 8.56 2.68
CA LEU A 141 -2.88 8.08 3.85
C LEU A 141 -3.60 6.90 4.53
N LEU A 142 -4.92 6.97 4.68
CA LEU A 142 -5.71 5.88 5.22
C LEU A 142 -5.64 4.63 4.33
N PHE A 143 -5.64 4.78 3.01
CA PHE A 143 -5.48 3.64 2.09
C PHE A 143 -4.12 2.97 2.28
N ILE A 144 -3.03 3.74 2.37
CA ILE A 144 -1.70 3.19 2.67
C ILE A 144 -1.72 2.44 4.01
N VAL A 145 -2.27 3.05 5.06
CA VAL A 145 -2.38 2.41 6.40
C VAL A 145 -3.18 1.12 6.35
N ILE A 146 -4.23 1.03 5.54
CA ILE A 146 -5.05 -0.18 5.37
C ILE A 146 -4.32 -1.25 4.53
N LEU A 147 -3.55 -0.85 3.52
CA LEU A 147 -2.80 -1.75 2.66
C LEU A 147 -1.56 -2.34 3.34
N LEU A 148 -0.90 -1.61 4.26
CA LEU A 148 0.32 -2.07 4.95
C LEU A 148 0.13 -3.42 5.67
N PRO A 149 -0.95 -3.66 6.44
CA PRO A 149 -1.25 -4.99 6.97
C PRO A 149 -1.28 -6.07 5.89
N LEU A 150 -1.83 -5.81 4.70
CA LEU A 150 -1.87 -6.78 3.60
C LEU A 150 -0.49 -7.01 2.96
N VAL A 151 0.38 -5.99 2.94
CA VAL A 151 1.78 -6.13 2.50
C VAL A 151 2.54 -7.07 3.43
N PHE A 152 2.46 -6.83 4.75
CA PHE A 152 3.25 -7.59 5.72
C PHE A 152 2.63 -8.98 6.02
N HIS A 153 1.32 -9.05 6.21
CA HIS A 153 0.64 -10.29 6.60
C HIS A 153 0.14 -11.12 5.40
N GLY A 154 -0.20 -10.50 4.27
CA GLY A 154 -0.83 -11.16 3.12
C GLY A 154 -2.35 -11.27 3.23
N GLY A 155 -2.97 -12.03 2.31
CA GLY A 155 -4.43 -12.07 2.12
C GLY A 155 -5.26 -12.82 3.17
N GLY A 156 -4.61 -13.40 4.18
CA GLY A 156 -5.28 -14.16 5.24
C GLY A 156 -5.78 -15.53 4.79
N ARG A 157 -6.53 -16.22 5.67
CA ARG A 157 -6.95 -17.61 5.43
C ARG A 157 -8.02 -17.78 4.35
N ILE A 158 -8.84 -16.76 4.09
CA ILE A 158 -9.85 -16.74 3.03
C ILE A 158 -9.27 -16.02 1.80
N SER A 159 -8.31 -16.64 1.13
CA SER A 159 -7.64 -16.03 -0.04
C SER A 159 -7.25 -17.10 -1.06
N LEU A 160 -7.12 -16.69 -2.33
CA LEU A 160 -6.57 -17.56 -3.37
C LEU A 160 -5.09 -17.88 -3.10
N ASP A 161 -4.32 -16.98 -2.48
CA ASP A 161 -2.96 -17.26 -2.00
C ASP A 161 -2.92 -18.48 -1.07
N ARG A 162 -3.88 -18.55 -0.12
CA ARG A 162 -4.00 -19.71 0.78
C ARG A 162 -4.41 -20.97 0.04
N ALA A 163 -5.29 -20.87 -0.96
CA ALA A 163 -5.66 -22.00 -1.80
C ALA A 163 -4.47 -22.52 -2.60
N LEU A 164 -3.65 -21.64 -3.18
CA LEU A 164 -2.45 -22.00 -3.94
C LEU A 164 -1.41 -22.70 -3.05
N LEU A 165 -1.20 -22.24 -1.81
CA LEU A 165 -0.31 -22.91 -0.87
C LEU A 165 -0.77 -24.35 -0.55
N LYS A 166 -2.08 -24.56 -0.38
CA LYS A 166 -2.64 -25.91 -0.17
C LYS A 166 -2.49 -26.79 -1.41
N LEU A 167 -2.81 -26.26 -2.59
CA LEU A 167 -2.71 -26.98 -3.87
C LEU A 167 -1.27 -27.39 -4.21
N THR A 168 -0.28 -26.66 -3.69
CA THR A 168 1.14 -26.93 -3.90
C THR A 168 1.80 -27.63 -2.72
N SER A 169 1.03 -28.12 -1.74
CA SER A 169 1.53 -28.82 -0.54
C SER A 169 2.56 -28.04 0.28
N ARG A 170 2.47 -26.70 0.29
CA ARG A 170 3.36 -25.77 1.02
C ARG A 170 2.66 -25.13 2.22
N SER A 171 1.68 -25.80 2.80
CA SER A 171 0.92 -25.25 3.94
C SER A 171 1.76 -25.10 5.21
N ASP A 172 2.82 -25.88 5.34
CA ASP A 172 3.85 -25.83 6.40
C ASP A 172 4.54 -24.46 6.46
N ARG A 173 4.81 -23.85 5.30
CA ARG A 173 5.51 -22.55 5.18
C ARG A 173 4.71 -21.33 5.64
N SER A 174 3.44 -21.50 5.98
CA SER A 174 2.55 -20.36 6.26
C SER A 174 2.72 -19.72 7.63
N THR A 175 3.53 -20.32 8.51
CA THR A 175 3.80 -19.85 9.88
C THR A 175 5.27 -19.52 10.14
N ASP A 176 6.12 -19.63 9.12
CA ASP A 176 7.54 -19.35 9.25
C ASP A 176 7.75 -17.84 9.51
N LEU A 177 8.39 -17.52 10.64
CA LEU A 177 8.80 -16.17 10.99
C LEU A 177 10.32 -16.10 11.00
N LEU A 178 10.89 -15.49 9.96
CA LEU A 178 12.32 -15.26 9.85
C LEU A 178 12.64 -13.87 10.42
N HIS A 179 13.49 -13.85 11.46
CA HIS A 179 13.92 -12.64 12.15
C HIS A 179 15.37 -12.32 11.80
N ASP A 180 15.63 -12.01 10.53
CA ASP A 180 16.96 -11.74 10.00
C ASP A 180 17.08 -10.34 9.39
N LEU A 181 18.28 -10.02 8.89
CA LEU A 181 18.55 -8.73 8.25
C LEU A 181 17.74 -8.55 6.95
N THR A 182 17.44 -9.64 6.25
CA THR A 182 16.59 -9.62 5.05
C THR A 182 15.18 -9.15 5.39
N ALA A 183 14.59 -9.64 6.49
CA ALA A 183 13.28 -9.21 6.96
C ALA A 183 13.27 -7.71 7.29
N ALA A 184 14.31 -7.20 7.96
CA ALA A 184 14.47 -5.76 8.19
C ALA A 184 14.62 -4.98 6.87
N GLY A 185 15.40 -5.49 5.92
CA GLY A 185 15.57 -4.90 4.59
C GLY A 185 14.28 -4.81 3.80
N LEU A 186 13.43 -5.84 3.83
CA LEU A 186 12.10 -5.82 3.20
C LEU A 186 11.17 -4.79 3.85
N ALA A 187 11.20 -4.65 5.18
CA ALA A 187 10.42 -3.63 5.86
C ALA A 187 10.86 -2.22 5.46
N LEU A 188 12.17 -1.96 5.44
CA LEU A 188 12.74 -0.69 4.98
C LEU A 188 12.40 -0.41 3.52
N LEU A 189 12.39 -1.42 2.65
CA LEU A 189 11.99 -1.29 1.26
C LEU A 189 10.54 -0.80 1.16
N VAL A 190 9.62 -1.41 1.92
CA VAL A 190 8.21 -1.01 1.93
C VAL A 190 8.06 0.44 2.39
N PHE A 191 8.70 0.84 3.50
CA PHE A 191 8.62 2.22 3.98
C PHE A 191 9.33 3.22 3.05
N GLY A 192 10.41 2.81 2.39
CA GLY A 192 11.06 3.58 1.35
C GLY A 192 10.13 3.85 0.17
N LEU A 193 9.41 2.83 -0.32
CA LEU A 193 8.42 2.98 -1.40
C LEU A 193 7.23 3.87 -1.01
N VAL A 194 6.80 3.82 0.26
CA VAL A 194 5.73 4.70 0.78
C VAL A 194 6.13 6.17 0.75
N THR A 195 7.41 6.48 0.92
CA THR A 195 7.89 7.85 1.19
C THR A 195 8.65 8.48 0.03
N VAL A 196 9.32 7.69 -0.83
CA VAL A 196 10.28 8.20 -1.83
C VAL A 196 9.69 9.22 -2.80
N PHE A 197 8.43 9.07 -3.20
CA PHE A 197 7.80 10.00 -4.14
C PHE A 197 7.20 11.24 -3.46
N LEU A 198 6.87 11.16 -2.17
CA LEU A 198 6.38 12.30 -1.38
C LEU A 198 7.57 13.14 -0.91
N GLU A 199 8.50 12.50 -0.21
CA GLU A 199 9.67 13.11 0.43
C GLU A 199 10.94 12.30 0.11
N PRO A 200 11.60 12.55 -1.04
CA PRO A 200 12.80 11.83 -1.45
C PRO A 200 13.92 11.87 -0.41
N ALA A 201 14.03 12.98 0.33
CA ALA A 201 15.02 13.15 1.40
C ALA A 201 14.92 12.08 2.51
N TRP A 202 13.73 11.49 2.70
CA TRP A 202 13.51 10.42 3.67
C TRP A 202 13.42 9.05 3.01
N GLY A 203 12.77 8.97 1.84
CA GLY A 203 12.61 7.70 1.14
C GLY A 203 13.90 7.15 0.55
N VAL A 204 14.79 7.98 0.00
CA VAL A 204 16.06 7.51 -0.58
C VAL A 204 16.97 6.87 0.48
N PRO A 205 17.22 7.48 1.66
CA PRO A 205 17.95 6.81 2.73
C PRO A 205 17.35 5.46 3.15
N LEU A 206 16.01 5.36 3.23
CA LEU A 206 15.34 4.10 3.55
C LEU A 206 15.58 3.03 2.47
N LEU A 207 15.52 3.40 1.18
CA LEU A 207 15.80 2.49 0.08
C LEU A 207 17.27 2.05 0.03
N VAL A 208 18.22 2.95 0.34
CA VAL A 208 19.64 2.62 0.44
C VAL A 208 19.88 1.65 1.61
N ALA A 209 19.28 1.91 2.77
CA ALA A 209 19.37 1.02 3.92
C ALA A 209 18.72 -0.35 3.63
N ALA A 210 17.59 -0.36 2.92
CA ALA A 210 16.95 -1.59 2.46
C ALA A 210 17.87 -2.39 1.53
N ALA A 211 18.46 -1.76 0.52
CA ALA A 211 19.39 -2.41 -0.40
C ALA A 211 20.61 -2.99 0.33
N ALA A 212 21.20 -2.24 1.27
CA ALA A 212 22.29 -2.72 2.09
C ALA A 212 21.88 -3.95 2.91
N ALA A 213 20.73 -3.90 3.60
CA ALA A 213 20.23 -4.99 4.41
C ALA A 213 19.89 -6.26 3.59
N LEU A 214 19.41 -6.09 2.35
CA LEU A 214 19.09 -7.20 1.45
C LEU A 214 20.34 -7.83 0.82
N LEU A 215 21.40 -7.06 0.56
CA LEU A 215 22.61 -7.54 -0.13
C LEU A 215 23.68 -8.09 0.83
N LEU A 216 23.76 -7.56 2.06
CA LEU A 216 24.78 -7.97 3.04
C LEU A 216 24.77 -9.48 3.38
N PRO A 217 23.61 -10.15 3.57
CA PRO A 217 23.58 -11.59 3.83
C PRO A 217 24.14 -12.40 2.66
N ALA A 218 23.80 -12.02 1.42
CA ALA A 218 24.30 -12.67 0.22
C ALA A 218 25.83 -12.54 0.08
N ILE A 219 26.38 -11.35 0.35
CA ILE A 219 27.83 -11.09 0.33
C ILE A 219 28.57 -11.89 1.41
N ARG A 220 27.94 -12.10 2.57
CA ARG A 220 28.52 -12.84 3.70
C ARG A 220 28.32 -14.36 3.63
N GLY A 221 27.66 -14.88 2.59
CA GLY A 221 27.33 -16.30 2.47
C GLY A 221 26.31 -16.79 3.51
N GLN A 222 25.42 -15.91 3.96
CA GLN A 222 24.40 -16.17 4.99
C GLN A 222 22.96 -16.19 4.41
N GLY A 223 22.83 -16.27 3.08
CA GLY A 223 21.56 -16.24 2.35
C GLY A 223 20.95 -17.61 2.10
#